data_AF-A0A151B6E5-F1
#
_entry.id   AF-A0A151B6E5-F1
#
_cell.length_a   1.000
_cell.length_b   1.000
_cell.length_c   1.000
_cell.angle_alpha   90.00
_cell.angle_beta   90.00
_cell.angle_gamma   90.00
#
_symmetry.space_group_name_H-M   'P 1'
#
loop_
_entity.id
_entity.type
_entity.pdbx_description
1 polymer ?
#
loop_
_entity_poly.entity_id
_entity_poly.type
_entity_poly.pdbx_seq_one_letter_code
_entity_poly.pdbx_strand_id
1 'polypeptide(L)'
;MMNIGDNTKLAIISVTNNGDRIAHKISNYYDADIYSRMYIKKNGIKKIVAKAFKKYRGIIFIASTGIAIRAIAPFLKNKREDPAVISIDNSGKYVISLVSGHLGGANELSLKIANIIDAEPIITTATDNLGIIAPDIIAKNNGLIIDDFRICKHIASLLVYGKKVLFIDEDEIIRLPVGYVGRFKYDGCDYGKCEYNNNRYIHNNGECIDYKNEYKDKNKDKNREYVDKNNEYDYVYEDNKCVYNYYGKIEGVVLITNKLNTNDVLVREIGNMHIGTNIPILKLIRRNIVLGIGCRKNYDSLKMKENVLLELEKYNIDKKAVNIISTIEIKKDEKAIIELANYLKCSINIFTVNEVKNVHKNYIGSDFVERAIGVRAVCEPCVELTNAHLLTGKIKCDGMTLCLGKIKSKRFKEIL
;
A
#
# COMPACT_ATOMS: atom_id res chain seq x y z
N MET A 1 8.23 -0.03 5.86
CA MET A 1 8.70 -1.38 6.24
C MET A 1 9.09 -2.07 4.94
N MET A 2 10.34 -2.54 4.82
CA MET A 2 10.83 -3.19 3.60
C MET A 2 10.35 -4.64 3.53
N ASN A 3 9.90 -5.07 2.35
CA ASN A 3 9.42 -6.42 2.05
C ASN A 3 10.49 -7.49 2.30
N ILE A 4 10.08 -8.77 2.39
CA ILE A 4 10.99 -9.87 2.02
C ILE A 4 11.09 -9.82 0.48
N GLY A 5 11.90 -8.88 -0.02
CA GLY A 5 12.23 -8.81 -1.44
C GLY A 5 13.27 -9.88 -1.79
N ASP A 6 13.55 -10.03 -3.08
CA ASP A 6 14.49 -11.05 -3.57
C ASP A 6 15.94 -10.81 -3.06
N ASN A 7 16.25 -9.61 -2.56
CA ASN A 7 17.52 -9.26 -1.91
C ASN A 7 17.52 -9.45 -0.37
N THR A 8 16.46 -9.99 0.22
CA THR A 8 16.40 -10.19 1.68
C THR A 8 17.17 -11.44 2.07
N LYS A 9 18.28 -11.25 2.78
CA LYS A 9 19.10 -12.36 3.28
C LYS A 9 18.30 -13.28 4.22
N LEU A 10 18.30 -14.58 3.93
CA LEU A 10 17.56 -15.61 4.66
C LEU A 10 18.47 -16.45 5.57
N ALA A 11 17.89 -17.12 6.56
CA ALA A 11 18.53 -18.20 7.31
C ALA A 11 17.85 -19.54 6.99
N ILE A 12 18.61 -20.54 6.58
CA ILE A 12 18.09 -21.90 6.35
C ILE A 12 18.67 -22.84 7.40
N ILE A 13 17.82 -23.43 8.23
CA ILE A 13 18.19 -24.30 9.33
C ILE A 13 17.77 -25.72 9.00
N SER A 14 18.74 -26.58 8.68
CA SER A 14 18.49 -27.96 8.27
C SER A 14 18.97 -28.94 9.34
N VAL A 15 18.10 -29.89 9.72
CA VAL A 15 18.42 -30.89 10.77
C VAL A 15 18.80 -32.27 10.22
N THR A 16 18.80 -32.44 8.90
CA THR A 16 19.08 -33.73 8.23
C THR A 16 20.00 -33.55 7.02
N ASN A 17 20.61 -34.65 6.54
CA ASN A 17 21.41 -34.60 5.32
C ASN A 17 20.56 -34.27 4.08
N ASN A 18 19.32 -34.75 4.02
CA ASN A 18 18.42 -34.41 2.90
C ASN A 18 18.01 -32.94 2.95
N GLY A 19 17.78 -32.41 4.16
CA GLY A 19 17.51 -31.00 4.37
C GLY A 19 18.66 -30.12 3.91
N ASP A 20 19.92 -30.54 4.10
CA ASP A 20 21.08 -29.79 3.61
C ASP A 20 21.04 -29.67 2.07
N ARG A 21 20.59 -30.72 1.36
CA ARG A 21 20.43 -30.67 -0.11
C ARG A 21 19.32 -29.72 -0.55
N ILE A 22 18.16 -29.75 0.13
CA ILE A 22 17.06 -28.82 -0.13
C ILE A 22 17.51 -27.37 0.16
N ALA A 23 18.27 -27.16 1.24
CA ALA A 23 18.85 -25.86 1.58
C ALA A 23 19.73 -25.31 0.46
N HIS A 24 20.60 -26.17 -0.10
CA HIS A 24 21.44 -25.79 -1.24
C HIS A 24 20.62 -25.45 -2.49
N LYS A 25 19.55 -26.20 -2.79
CA LYS A 25 18.64 -25.87 -3.91
C LYS A 25 18.05 -24.47 -3.73
N ILE A 26 17.57 -24.14 -2.53
CA ILE A 26 16.99 -22.82 -2.23
C ILE A 26 18.05 -21.71 -2.31
N SER A 27 19.28 -21.95 -1.86
CA SER A 27 20.35 -20.93 -1.89
C SER A 27 20.81 -20.52 -3.29
N ASN A 28 20.43 -21.26 -4.33
CA ASN A 28 20.69 -20.86 -5.72
C ASN A 28 19.78 -19.71 -6.17
N TYR A 29 18.65 -19.49 -5.48
CA TYR A 29 17.65 -18.48 -5.84
C TYR A 29 17.61 -17.31 -4.84
N TYR A 30 18.13 -17.49 -3.63
CA TYR A 30 18.12 -16.49 -2.56
C TYR A 30 19.49 -16.40 -1.89
N ASP A 31 19.90 -15.17 -1.51
CA ASP A 31 21.02 -14.98 -0.57
C ASP A 31 20.63 -15.57 0.79
N ALA A 32 21.26 -16.68 1.16
CA ALA A 32 20.91 -17.44 2.35
C ALA A 32 22.14 -17.95 3.11
N ASP A 33 22.15 -17.73 4.43
CA ASP A 33 23.11 -18.39 5.31
C ASP A 33 22.55 -19.78 5.72
N ILE A 34 23.24 -20.85 5.32
CA ILE A 34 22.86 -22.23 5.62
C ILE A 34 23.48 -22.68 6.95
N TYR A 35 22.61 -23.06 7.89
CA TYR A 35 22.94 -23.72 9.14
C TYR A 35 22.67 -25.22 8.99
N SER A 36 23.66 -25.94 8.46
CA SER A 36 23.55 -27.36 8.16
C SER A 36 23.42 -28.23 9.40
N ARG A 37 23.03 -29.49 9.21
CA ARG A 37 22.93 -30.49 10.28
C ARG A 37 24.19 -30.55 11.15
N MET A 38 25.37 -30.56 10.51
CA MET A 38 26.65 -30.62 11.22
C MET A 38 26.90 -29.37 12.07
N TYR A 39 26.55 -28.19 11.53
CA TYR A 39 26.67 -26.93 12.24
C TYR A 39 25.73 -26.88 13.46
N ILE A 40 24.50 -27.37 13.32
CA ILE A 40 23.53 -27.48 14.42
C ILE A 40 24.05 -28.43 15.50
N LYS A 41 24.59 -29.60 15.14
CA LYS A 41 25.14 -30.57 16.10
C LYS A 41 26.25 -29.96 16.96
N LYS A 42 27.09 -29.10 16.38
CA LYS A 42 28.20 -28.42 17.08
C LYS A 42 27.75 -27.26 17.97
N ASN A 43 26.78 -26.46 17.52
CA ASN A 43 26.46 -25.17 18.15
C ASN A 43 25.14 -25.15 18.93
N GLY A 44 24.28 -26.14 18.70
CA GLY A 44 22.94 -26.24 19.28
C GLY A 44 21.92 -25.34 18.59
N ILE A 45 20.74 -25.89 18.29
CA ILE A 45 19.67 -25.21 17.55
C ILE A 45 19.20 -23.92 18.24
N LYS A 46 19.08 -23.92 19.58
CA LYS A 46 18.59 -22.77 20.35
C LYS A 46 19.46 -21.52 20.18
N LYS A 47 20.79 -21.67 20.16
CA LYS A 47 21.73 -20.55 19.97
C LYS A 47 21.66 -20.01 18.54
N ILE A 48 21.55 -20.91 17.56
CA ILE A 48 21.40 -20.55 16.15
C ILE A 48 20.12 -19.74 15.93
N VAL A 49 18.99 -20.24 16.43
CA VAL A 49 17.69 -19.57 16.30
C VAL A 49 17.70 -18.22 17.00
N ALA A 50 18.29 -18.10 18.20
CA ALA A 50 18.42 -16.82 18.90
C ALA A 50 19.19 -15.77 18.08
N LYS A 51 20.26 -16.18 17.38
CA LYS A 51 21.01 -15.32 16.47
C LYS A 51 20.18 -14.99 15.23
N ALA A 52 19.50 -15.98 14.68
CA ALA A 52 18.73 -15.82 13.45
C ALA A 52 17.55 -14.84 13.62
N PHE A 53 16.82 -14.94 14.74
CA PHE A 53 15.71 -14.03 15.08
C PHE A 53 16.13 -12.55 15.17
N LYS A 54 17.41 -12.27 15.44
CA LYS A 54 17.95 -10.91 15.50
C LYS A 54 18.45 -10.41 14.15
N LYS A 55 18.95 -11.31 13.30
CA LYS A 55 19.71 -10.96 12.09
C LYS A 55 18.87 -11.03 10.81
N TYR A 56 17.93 -11.95 10.70
CA TYR A 56 17.22 -12.22 9.44
C TYR A 56 15.74 -11.85 9.54
N ARG A 57 15.14 -11.51 8.39
CA ARG A 57 13.70 -11.26 8.26
C ARG A 57 12.93 -12.52 7.87
N GLY A 58 13.60 -13.54 7.34
CA GLY A 58 13.01 -14.84 6.98
C GLY A 58 13.90 -16.00 7.45
N ILE A 59 13.26 -17.00 8.07
CA ILE A 59 13.89 -18.20 8.59
C ILE A 59 13.16 -19.42 8.02
N ILE A 60 13.91 -20.30 7.37
CA ILE A 60 13.41 -21.55 6.78
C ILE A 60 13.92 -22.70 7.62
N PHE A 61 13.04 -23.44 8.27
CA PHE A 61 13.39 -24.72 8.87
C PHE A 61 13.18 -25.83 7.85
N ILE A 62 14.17 -26.70 7.67
CA ILE A 62 13.99 -27.96 6.96
C ILE A 62 14.03 -29.08 8.00
N ALA A 63 12.88 -29.27 8.63
CA ALA A 63 12.67 -30.08 9.82
C ALA A 63 11.16 -30.34 9.99
N SER A 64 10.81 -31.26 10.90
CA SER A 64 9.41 -31.39 11.33
C SER A 64 8.94 -30.10 12.02
N THR A 65 7.67 -29.75 11.81
CA THR A 65 7.06 -28.55 12.41
C THR A 65 7.25 -28.50 13.93
N GLY A 66 7.17 -29.64 14.63
CA GLY A 66 7.40 -29.70 16.07
C GLY A 66 8.83 -29.35 16.52
N ILE A 67 9.85 -29.54 15.67
CA ILE A 67 11.21 -29.06 15.95
C ILE A 67 11.26 -27.54 15.77
N ALA A 68 10.74 -27.04 14.65
CA ALA A 68 10.73 -25.61 14.35
C ALA A 68 10.00 -24.81 15.45
N ILE A 69 8.77 -25.22 15.81
CA ILE A 69 7.96 -24.55 16.84
C ILE A 69 8.67 -24.52 18.19
N ARG A 70 9.19 -25.66 18.67
CA ARG A 70 9.92 -25.70 19.96
C ARG A 70 11.18 -24.85 19.94
N ALA A 71 11.86 -24.75 18.80
CA ALA A 71 13.08 -23.97 18.67
C ALA A 71 12.80 -22.46 18.69
N ILE A 72 11.69 -22.01 18.08
CA ILE A 72 11.33 -20.58 18.00
C ILE A 72 10.55 -20.08 19.22
N ALA A 73 9.78 -20.93 19.90
CA ALA A 73 8.86 -20.53 20.96
C ALA A 73 9.45 -19.57 22.02
N PRO A 74 10.70 -19.75 22.52
CA PRO A 74 11.28 -18.83 23.50
C PRO A 74 11.59 -17.42 22.99
N PHE A 75 11.52 -17.19 21.67
CA PHE A 75 11.95 -15.95 21.02
C PHE A 75 10.81 -15.19 20.34
N LEU A 76 9.61 -15.77 20.28
CA LEU A 76 8.43 -15.13 19.73
C LEU A 76 8.02 -13.93 20.60
N LYS A 77 7.76 -12.80 19.97
CA LYS A 77 7.26 -11.60 20.64
C LYS A 77 5.91 -11.20 20.08
N ASN A 78 5.89 -10.83 18.80
CA ASN A 78 4.67 -10.43 18.11
C ASN A 78 4.87 -10.48 16.58
N LYS A 79 3.74 -10.65 15.86
CA LYS A 79 3.68 -10.75 14.39
C LYS A 79 4.24 -9.53 13.62
N ARG A 80 4.60 -8.42 14.27
CA ARG A 80 5.18 -7.22 13.62
C ARG A 80 6.71 -7.22 13.66
N GLU A 81 7.28 -7.75 14.73
CA GLU A 81 8.73 -7.79 14.96
C GLU A 81 9.33 -9.11 14.52
N ASP A 82 8.61 -10.21 14.78
CA ASP A 82 9.08 -11.56 14.54
C ASP A 82 9.33 -11.78 13.03
N PRO A 83 10.44 -12.45 12.66
CA PRO A 83 10.69 -12.79 11.26
C PRO A 83 9.61 -13.71 10.70
N ALA A 84 9.48 -13.75 9.37
CA ALA A 84 8.77 -14.84 8.71
C ALA A 84 9.45 -16.16 9.07
N VAL A 85 8.68 -17.15 9.52
CA VAL A 85 9.19 -18.50 9.73
C VAL A 85 8.32 -19.48 8.96
N ILE A 86 8.99 -20.32 8.16
CA ILE A 86 8.36 -21.43 7.44
C ILE A 86 9.05 -22.74 7.82
N SER A 87 8.35 -23.85 7.64
CA SER A 87 8.88 -25.20 7.82
C SER A 87 8.69 -26.01 6.54
N ILE A 88 9.75 -26.66 6.10
CA ILE A 88 9.75 -27.60 4.98
C ILE A 88 9.96 -28.98 5.58
N ASP A 89 9.11 -29.94 5.24
CA ASP A 89 9.27 -31.30 5.71
C ASP A 89 10.52 -31.96 5.09
N ASN A 90 10.99 -33.06 5.68
CA ASN A 90 12.24 -33.67 5.24
C ASN A 90 12.18 -34.24 3.81
N SER A 91 11.01 -34.52 3.25
CA SER A 91 10.85 -34.97 1.86
C SER A 91 10.80 -33.80 0.87
N GLY A 92 10.66 -32.56 1.36
CA GLY A 92 10.51 -31.38 0.50
C GLY A 92 9.17 -31.34 -0.21
N LYS A 93 8.13 -32.02 0.31
CA LYS A 93 6.80 -32.10 -0.29
C LYS A 93 5.90 -30.94 0.15
N TYR A 94 6.09 -30.42 1.35
CA TYR A 94 5.23 -29.40 1.95
C TYR A 94 6.05 -28.22 2.45
N VAL A 95 5.55 -27.01 2.18
CA VAL A 95 6.10 -25.75 2.70
C VAL A 95 5.06 -25.05 3.58
N ILE A 96 5.25 -25.14 4.89
CA ILE A 96 4.25 -24.77 5.89
C ILE A 96 4.59 -23.39 6.45
N SER A 97 3.66 -22.43 6.32
CA SER A 97 3.77 -21.12 6.98
C SER A 97 3.54 -21.28 8.49
N LEU A 98 4.50 -20.86 9.34
CA LEU A 98 4.41 -21.04 10.79
C LEU A 98 4.04 -19.76 11.54
N VAL A 99 4.85 -18.71 11.40
CA VAL A 99 4.62 -17.43 12.09
C VAL A 99 4.86 -16.26 11.17
N SER A 100 4.17 -15.15 11.46
CA SER A 100 4.25 -13.90 10.69
C SER A 100 3.83 -14.05 9.22
N GLY A 101 2.75 -14.83 8.99
CA GLY A 101 2.15 -15.15 7.68
C GLY A 101 1.84 -13.95 6.78
N HIS A 102 1.01 -13.01 7.27
CA HIS A 102 0.58 -11.82 6.52
C HIS A 102 1.70 -10.78 6.35
N LEU A 103 1.72 -9.74 7.19
CA LEU A 103 2.68 -8.63 7.04
C LEU A 103 4.14 -9.08 7.08
N GLY A 104 4.47 -10.05 7.94
CA GLY A 104 5.82 -10.56 8.06
C GLY A 104 6.30 -11.38 6.86
N GLY A 105 5.38 -11.82 5.99
CA GLY A 105 5.71 -12.43 4.70
C GLY A 105 5.94 -13.93 4.72
N ALA A 106 5.58 -14.66 5.77
CA ALA A 106 5.76 -16.13 5.75
C ALA A 106 4.85 -16.82 4.74
N ASN A 107 3.65 -16.31 4.46
CA ASN A 107 2.77 -16.87 3.43
C ASN A 107 3.36 -16.69 2.02
N GLU A 108 3.81 -15.46 1.72
CA GLU A 108 4.48 -15.13 0.46
C GLU A 108 5.76 -15.98 0.29
N LEU A 109 6.57 -16.10 1.34
CA LEU A 109 7.78 -16.92 1.32
C LEU A 109 7.44 -18.40 1.11
N SER A 110 6.38 -18.92 1.75
CA SER A 110 5.93 -20.30 1.52
C SER A 110 5.57 -20.56 0.06
N LEU A 111 4.80 -19.67 -0.57
CA LEU A 111 4.43 -19.79 -1.99
C LEU A 111 5.66 -19.77 -2.90
N LYS A 112 6.57 -18.80 -2.71
CA LYS A 112 7.79 -18.69 -3.53
C LYS A 112 8.70 -19.90 -3.39
N ILE A 113 8.93 -20.35 -2.15
CA ILE A 113 9.79 -21.50 -1.88
C ILE A 113 9.15 -22.79 -2.41
N ALA A 114 7.84 -22.96 -2.23
CA ALA A 114 7.09 -24.10 -2.77
C ALA A 114 7.28 -24.23 -4.29
N ASN A 115 7.17 -23.13 -5.04
CA ASN A 115 7.42 -23.11 -6.48
C ASN A 115 8.86 -23.51 -6.84
N ILE A 116 9.86 -23.10 -6.06
CA ILE A 116 11.28 -23.43 -6.33
C ILE A 116 11.56 -24.91 -6.11
N ILE A 117 11.02 -25.49 -5.05
CA ILE A 117 11.31 -26.87 -4.69
C ILE A 117 10.33 -27.88 -5.28
N ASP A 118 9.29 -27.42 -5.98
CA ASP A 118 8.18 -28.21 -6.50
C ASP A 118 7.40 -28.92 -5.37
N ALA A 119 6.94 -28.10 -4.41
CA ALA A 119 6.24 -28.53 -3.22
C ALA A 119 4.86 -27.87 -3.09
N GLU A 120 4.04 -28.41 -2.19
CA GLU A 120 2.73 -27.87 -1.86
C GLU A 120 2.82 -26.86 -0.71
N PRO A 121 2.41 -25.60 -0.91
CA PRO A 121 2.39 -24.60 0.16
C PRO A 121 1.18 -24.81 1.09
N ILE A 122 1.42 -24.87 2.40
CA ILE A 122 0.38 -25.00 3.42
C ILE A 122 0.25 -23.67 4.17
N ILE A 123 -0.82 -22.93 3.85
CA ILE A 123 -1.18 -21.64 4.44
C ILE A 123 -2.57 -21.76 5.06
N THR A 124 -2.70 -21.47 6.35
CA THR A 124 -3.93 -21.73 7.13
C THR A 124 -4.65 -20.46 7.58
N THR A 125 -4.21 -19.30 7.11
CA THR A 125 -4.76 -18.01 7.49
C THR A 125 -6.16 -17.80 6.88
N ALA A 126 -7.12 -17.41 7.73
CA ALA A 126 -8.55 -17.37 7.39
C ALA A 126 -8.90 -16.54 6.14
N THR A 127 -8.14 -15.49 5.85
CA THR A 127 -8.35 -14.64 4.67
C THR A 127 -7.97 -15.35 3.36
N ASP A 128 -6.97 -16.23 3.38
CA ASP A 128 -6.50 -16.94 2.18
C ASP A 128 -7.46 -18.07 1.79
N ASN A 129 -8.05 -18.78 2.76
CA ASN A 129 -9.07 -19.81 2.50
C ASN A 129 -10.34 -19.26 1.84
N LEU A 130 -10.61 -17.95 2.02
CA LEU A 130 -11.78 -17.27 1.46
C LEU A 130 -11.45 -16.48 0.18
N GLY A 131 -10.19 -16.46 -0.25
CA GLY A 131 -9.73 -15.62 -1.37
C GLY A 131 -9.85 -14.10 -1.12
N ILE A 132 -9.98 -13.69 0.15
CA ILE A 132 -10.17 -12.29 0.52
C ILE A 132 -8.81 -11.65 0.84
N ILE A 133 -8.54 -10.49 0.27
CA ILE A 133 -7.30 -9.76 0.55
C ILE A 133 -7.47 -8.96 1.85
N ALA A 134 -6.57 -9.13 2.82
CA ALA A 134 -6.63 -8.38 4.07
C ALA A 134 -6.21 -6.89 3.89
N PRO A 135 -6.76 -5.95 4.69
CA PRO A 135 -6.49 -4.52 4.56
C PRO A 135 -5.02 -4.14 4.81
N ASP A 136 -4.33 -4.90 5.65
CA ASP A 136 -2.91 -4.71 5.93
C ASP A 136 -2.03 -5.15 4.75
N ILE A 137 -2.42 -6.20 4.03
CA ILE A 137 -1.78 -6.61 2.77
C ILE A 137 -2.03 -5.57 1.67
N ILE A 138 -3.25 -5.03 1.56
CA ILE A 138 -3.54 -3.92 0.61
C ILE A 138 -2.62 -2.74 0.89
N ALA A 139 -2.48 -2.35 2.16
CA ALA A 139 -1.57 -1.27 2.55
C ALA A 139 -0.11 -1.59 2.20
N LYS A 140 0.37 -2.79 2.52
CA LYS A 140 1.74 -3.23 2.22
C LYS A 140 2.04 -3.19 0.73
N ASN A 141 1.19 -3.81 -0.10
CA ASN A 141 1.40 -3.95 -1.54
C ASN A 141 1.38 -2.61 -2.27
N ASN A 142 0.72 -1.60 -1.70
CA ASN A 142 0.59 -0.27 -2.29
C ASN A 142 1.40 0.81 -1.57
N GLY A 143 2.28 0.43 -0.63
CA GLY A 143 3.11 1.36 0.12
C GLY A 143 2.33 2.37 0.99
N LEU A 144 1.12 2.01 1.42
CA LEU A 144 0.26 2.86 2.24
C LEU A 144 0.61 2.74 3.73
N ILE A 145 0.38 3.81 4.48
CA ILE A 145 0.52 3.80 5.94
C ILE A 145 -0.83 3.44 6.56
N ILE A 146 -0.84 2.44 7.45
CA ILE A 146 -2.01 2.10 8.26
C ILE A 146 -2.10 3.08 9.42
N ASP A 147 -3.20 3.83 9.53
CA ASP A 147 -3.36 4.84 10.58
C ASP A 147 -3.58 4.23 11.96
N ASP A 148 -4.53 3.28 12.07
CA ASP A 148 -4.76 2.48 13.28
C ASP A 148 -4.84 0.98 12.96
N PHE A 149 -3.85 0.24 13.44
CA PHE A 149 -3.78 -1.20 13.27
C PHE A 149 -4.85 -2.00 14.03
N ARG A 150 -5.43 -1.46 15.12
CA ARG A 150 -6.52 -2.11 15.85
C ARG A 150 -7.77 -2.15 14.98
N ILE A 151 -8.09 -1.03 14.35
CA ILE A 151 -9.17 -0.93 13.36
C ILE A 151 -8.86 -1.84 12.17
N CYS A 152 -7.62 -1.86 11.69
CA CYS A 152 -7.19 -2.74 10.60
C CYS A 152 -7.48 -4.22 10.88
N LYS A 153 -7.21 -4.69 12.10
CA LYS A 153 -7.53 -6.05 12.53
C LYS A 153 -9.03 -6.29 12.65
N HIS A 154 -9.78 -5.30 13.13
CA HIS A 154 -11.23 -5.39 13.23
C HIS A 154 -11.87 -5.53 11.84
N ILE A 155 -11.45 -4.71 10.87
CA ILE A 155 -11.87 -4.82 9.47
C ILE A 155 -11.54 -6.20 8.90
N ALA A 156 -10.32 -6.71 9.12
CA ALA A 156 -9.94 -8.04 8.66
C ALA A 156 -10.86 -9.13 9.24
N SER A 157 -11.27 -9.00 10.50
CA SER A 157 -12.23 -9.91 11.13
C SER A 157 -13.61 -9.83 10.50
N LEU A 158 -14.11 -8.62 10.19
CA LEU A 158 -15.41 -8.43 9.53
C LEU A 158 -15.45 -9.15 8.17
N LEU A 159 -14.37 -9.04 7.39
CA LEU A 159 -14.23 -9.73 6.11
C LEU A 159 -14.26 -11.26 6.26
N VAL A 160 -13.56 -11.80 7.26
CA VAL A 160 -13.56 -13.25 7.55
C VAL A 160 -14.96 -13.76 7.92
N TYR A 161 -15.77 -12.94 8.59
CA TYR A 161 -17.17 -13.26 8.91
C TYR A 161 -18.14 -12.98 7.75
N GLY A 162 -17.65 -12.63 6.56
CA GLY A 162 -18.49 -12.32 5.39
C GLY A 162 -19.27 -11.01 5.50
N LYS A 163 -18.91 -10.14 6.45
CA LYS A 163 -19.55 -8.82 6.61
C LYS A 163 -19.12 -7.89 5.50
N LYS A 164 -20.01 -6.95 5.16
CA LYS A 164 -19.80 -6.03 4.04
C LYS A 164 -18.94 -4.85 4.47
N VAL A 165 -17.76 -4.77 3.87
CA VAL A 165 -16.80 -3.69 4.11
C VAL A 165 -16.67 -2.85 2.85
N LEU A 166 -16.97 -1.56 2.99
CA LEU A 166 -16.84 -0.58 1.93
C LEU A 166 -15.36 -0.24 1.71
N PHE A 167 -14.91 -0.26 0.46
CA PHE A 167 -13.56 0.10 0.06
C PHE A 167 -13.60 1.36 -0.82
N ILE A 168 -12.90 2.39 -0.38
CA ILE A 168 -12.82 3.69 -1.04
C ILE A 168 -11.35 4.02 -1.27
N ASP A 169 -10.99 4.30 -2.52
CA ASP A 169 -9.72 4.93 -2.86
C ASP A 169 -10.00 6.28 -3.53
N GLU A 170 -9.74 7.38 -2.82
CA GLU A 170 -10.05 8.73 -3.29
C GLU A 170 -9.34 9.09 -4.61
N ASP A 171 -8.19 8.45 -4.88
CA ASP A 171 -7.43 8.66 -6.10
C ASP A 171 -7.79 7.66 -7.22
N GLU A 172 -8.66 6.68 -6.94
CA GLU A 172 -9.07 5.61 -7.86
C GLU A 172 -7.87 4.88 -8.50
N ILE A 173 -6.83 4.61 -7.70
CA ILE A 173 -5.60 3.95 -8.15
C ILE A 173 -5.69 2.45 -7.94
N ILE A 174 -6.31 1.98 -6.85
CA ILE A 174 -6.39 0.58 -6.47
C ILE A 174 -7.75 0.01 -6.90
N ARG A 175 -7.74 -1.08 -7.68
CA ARG A 175 -8.95 -1.81 -8.07
C ARG A 175 -9.60 -2.42 -6.82
N LEU A 176 -10.94 -2.57 -6.84
CA LEU A 176 -11.66 -3.22 -5.75
C LEU A 176 -10.99 -4.54 -5.37
N PRO A 177 -10.54 -4.69 -4.12
CA PRO A 177 -10.02 -5.97 -3.69
C PRO A 177 -11.17 -6.97 -3.53
N VAL A 178 -10.91 -8.23 -3.86
CA VAL A 178 -11.88 -9.33 -3.67
C VAL A 178 -12.30 -9.38 -2.20
N GLY A 179 -13.61 -9.52 -1.97
CA GLY A 179 -14.24 -9.56 -0.64
C GLY A 179 -14.74 -8.21 -0.11
N TYR A 180 -14.44 -7.10 -0.78
CA TYR A 180 -14.96 -5.77 -0.43
C TYR A 180 -16.12 -5.37 -1.33
N VAL A 181 -16.90 -4.38 -0.87
CA VAL A 181 -17.89 -3.67 -1.69
C VAL A 181 -17.39 -2.25 -1.97
N GLY A 182 -17.80 -1.64 -3.08
CA GLY A 182 -17.31 -0.32 -3.48
C GLY A 182 -18.15 0.29 -4.58
N ARG A 183 -17.95 1.59 -4.82
CA ARG A 183 -18.55 2.34 -5.93
C ARG A 183 -17.49 2.46 -7.03
N PHE A 184 -17.73 1.87 -8.20
CA PHE A 184 -16.82 2.01 -9.36
C PHE A 184 -17.35 3.05 -10.32
N LYS A 185 -16.44 3.83 -10.90
CA LYS A 185 -16.70 4.58 -12.13
C LYS A 185 -15.82 3.98 -13.21
N TYR A 186 -16.40 3.21 -14.14
CA TYR A 186 -15.66 2.70 -15.29
C TYR A 186 -15.52 3.81 -16.34
N ASP A 187 -14.29 4.28 -16.58
CA ASP A 187 -13.93 5.00 -17.80
C ASP A 187 -13.79 3.97 -18.93
N GLY A 188 -14.71 3.97 -19.89
CA GLY A 188 -14.64 3.04 -21.02
C GLY A 188 -15.10 1.63 -20.68
N CYS A 189 -16.27 1.49 -20.05
CA CYS A 189 -16.97 0.24 -20.31
C CYS A 189 -17.33 0.22 -21.79
N ASP A 190 -16.68 -0.66 -22.55
CA ASP A 190 -16.94 -0.93 -23.95
C ASP A 190 -18.33 -1.62 -24.11
N TYR A 191 -19.38 -1.07 -23.47
CA TYR A 191 -20.78 -1.46 -23.70
C TYR A 191 -21.25 -1.15 -25.13
N GLY A 192 -20.41 -0.49 -25.95
CA GLY A 192 -20.54 -0.39 -27.39
C GLY A 192 -19.96 -1.57 -28.19
N LYS A 193 -19.26 -2.53 -27.55
CA LYS A 193 -18.70 -3.75 -28.16
C LYS A 193 -19.11 -5.05 -27.45
N CYS A 194 -20.11 -5.00 -26.58
CA CYS A 194 -20.79 -6.24 -26.19
C CYS A 194 -21.64 -6.71 -27.37
N GLU A 195 -21.11 -7.60 -28.21
CA GLU A 195 -21.93 -8.27 -29.22
C GLU A 195 -23.00 -9.10 -28.51
N TYR A 196 -24.26 -8.75 -28.77
CA TYR A 196 -25.41 -9.52 -28.36
C TYR A 196 -25.45 -10.80 -29.17
N ASN A 197 -24.76 -11.84 -28.70
CA ASN A 197 -24.85 -13.17 -29.31
C ASN A 197 -25.29 -14.18 -28.24
N ASN A 198 -26.48 -14.76 -28.44
CA ASN A 198 -27.07 -15.79 -27.58
C ASN A 198 -27.12 -15.45 -26.07
N ASN A 199 -27.65 -14.28 -25.72
CA ASN A 199 -28.02 -13.92 -24.34
C ASN A 199 -26.87 -13.83 -23.31
N ARG A 200 -25.60 -13.66 -23.71
CA ARG A 200 -24.45 -13.50 -22.78
C ARG A 200 -23.67 -12.21 -23.04
N TYR A 201 -23.25 -11.53 -21.97
CA TYR A 201 -22.29 -10.43 -22.03
C TYR A 201 -20.88 -10.97 -21.74
N ILE A 202 -19.93 -10.73 -22.64
CA ILE A 202 -18.56 -11.26 -22.56
C ILE A 202 -17.61 -10.13 -22.14
N HIS A 203 -16.84 -10.35 -21.05
CA HIS A 203 -15.70 -9.49 -20.67
C HIS A 203 -14.41 -10.03 -21.31
N ASN A 204 -13.49 -9.14 -21.70
CA ASN A 204 -12.23 -9.47 -22.39
C ASN A 204 -11.21 -10.29 -21.57
N ASN A 205 -11.54 -10.74 -20.34
CA ASN A 205 -10.62 -11.46 -19.47
C ASN A 205 -11.13 -12.86 -19.05
N GLY A 206 -12.14 -13.40 -19.75
CA GLY A 206 -12.47 -14.83 -19.69
C GLY A 206 -13.23 -15.32 -18.45
N GLU A 207 -13.58 -14.46 -17.49
CA GLU A 207 -14.50 -14.82 -16.40
C GLU A 207 -15.91 -14.30 -16.68
N CYS A 208 -16.78 -15.23 -17.08
CA CYS A 208 -18.20 -15.00 -17.26
C CYS A 208 -18.91 -14.97 -15.90
N ILE A 209 -19.68 -13.92 -15.63
CA ILE A 209 -20.74 -13.99 -14.62
C ILE A 209 -22.08 -13.75 -15.31
N ASP A 210 -22.94 -14.77 -15.24
CA ASP A 210 -24.23 -14.84 -15.94
C ASP A 210 -25.30 -14.06 -15.16
N TYR A 211 -25.47 -12.76 -15.45
CA TYR A 211 -26.31 -11.87 -14.62
C TYR A 211 -27.76 -11.70 -15.10
N LYS A 212 -28.18 -12.27 -16.23
CA LYS A 212 -29.52 -11.97 -16.78
C LYS A 212 -30.67 -12.68 -16.08
N ASN A 213 -30.42 -13.70 -15.26
CA ASN A 213 -31.50 -14.33 -14.52
C ASN A 213 -31.90 -13.56 -13.26
N GLU A 214 -31.24 -12.47 -12.85
CA GLU A 214 -31.39 -11.89 -11.51
C GLU A 214 -31.81 -10.41 -11.40
N TYR A 215 -32.15 -9.69 -12.48
CA TYR A 215 -32.41 -8.24 -12.38
C TYR A 215 -33.74 -7.82 -13.00
N LYS A 216 -34.43 -6.86 -12.39
CA LYS A 216 -35.65 -6.22 -12.93
C LYS A 216 -35.29 -4.86 -13.53
N ASP A 217 -35.66 -4.63 -14.79
CA ASP A 217 -35.52 -3.34 -15.48
C ASP A 217 -36.59 -2.37 -14.96
N LYS A 218 -36.19 -1.19 -14.48
CA LYS A 218 -37.14 -0.21 -13.90
C LYS A 218 -37.42 1.02 -14.75
N ASN A 219 -36.73 1.31 -15.87
CA ASN A 219 -37.02 2.54 -16.61
C ASN A 219 -36.66 2.53 -18.11
N LYS A 220 -37.60 3.03 -18.92
CA LYS A 220 -37.52 3.12 -20.40
C LYS A 220 -37.00 4.47 -20.92
N ASP A 221 -36.38 5.29 -20.08
CA ASP A 221 -35.72 6.53 -20.48
C ASP A 221 -34.23 6.50 -20.14
N LYS A 222 -33.45 7.37 -20.80
CA LYS A 222 -31.99 7.32 -21.07
C LYS A 222 -31.03 7.00 -19.90
N ASN A 223 -31.50 6.93 -18.66
CA ASN A 223 -30.76 6.43 -17.49
C ASN A 223 -31.41 5.12 -17.03
N ARG A 224 -30.91 3.98 -17.51
CA ARG A 224 -31.44 2.67 -17.10
C ARG A 224 -30.91 2.30 -15.72
N GLU A 225 -31.82 2.14 -14.77
CA GLU A 225 -31.56 1.58 -13.45
C GLU A 225 -31.96 0.11 -13.43
N TYR A 226 -31.05 -0.74 -12.96
CA TYR A 226 -31.27 -2.16 -12.82
C TYR A 226 -30.89 -2.58 -11.42
N VAL A 227 -31.81 -3.31 -10.79
CA VAL A 227 -31.73 -3.70 -9.39
C VAL A 227 -31.64 -5.22 -9.33
N ASP A 228 -30.73 -5.75 -8.51
CA ASP A 228 -30.65 -7.21 -8.30
C ASP A 228 -31.92 -7.75 -7.63
N LYS A 229 -32.15 -9.06 -7.72
CA LYS A 229 -33.33 -9.73 -7.16
C LYS A 229 -33.52 -9.51 -5.66
N ASN A 230 -32.43 -9.19 -4.96
CA ASN A 230 -32.39 -8.99 -3.51
C ASN A 230 -32.44 -7.50 -3.13
N ASN A 231 -32.51 -6.58 -4.10
CA ASN A 231 -32.42 -5.14 -3.90
C ASN A 231 -31.10 -4.70 -3.22
N GLU A 232 -30.03 -5.50 -3.33
CA GLU A 232 -28.73 -5.25 -2.68
C GLU A 232 -27.80 -4.38 -3.51
N TYR A 233 -27.91 -4.42 -4.84
CA TYR A 233 -27.09 -3.62 -5.74
C TYR A 233 -27.95 -3.00 -6.84
N ASP A 234 -27.67 -1.73 -7.18
CA ASP A 234 -28.11 -1.13 -8.44
C ASP A 234 -26.90 -0.70 -9.27
N TYR A 235 -27.08 -0.61 -10.58
CA TYR A 235 -26.16 0.15 -11.42
C TYR A 235 -26.87 1.30 -12.13
N VAL A 236 -26.18 2.44 -12.20
CA VAL A 236 -26.62 3.68 -12.83
C VAL A 236 -25.57 4.11 -13.84
N TYR A 237 -26.00 4.63 -15.00
CA TYR A 237 -25.10 5.29 -15.93
C TYR A 237 -25.06 6.79 -15.63
N GLU A 238 -23.92 7.28 -15.17
CA GLU A 238 -23.64 8.71 -14.98
C GLU A 238 -22.51 9.11 -15.94
N ASP A 239 -22.73 10.10 -16.81
CA ASP A 239 -21.70 10.63 -17.73
C ASP A 239 -20.97 9.55 -18.57
N ASN A 240 -21.70 8.60 -19.15
CA ASN A 240 -21.17 7.41 -19.88
C ASN A 240 -20.31 6.45 -19.03
N LYS A 241 -20.38 6.52 -17.70
CA LYS A 241 -19.71 5.59 -16.79
C LYS A 241 -20.74 4.72 -16.08
N CYS A 242 -20.49 3.41 -16.02
CA CYS A 242 -21.28 2.50 -15.21
C CYS A 242 -20.89 2.67 -13.73
N VAL A 243 -21.86 3.00 -12.90
CA VAL A 243 -21.74 3.22 -11.46
C VAL A 243 -22.49 2.14 -10.71
N TYR A 244 -21.80 1.31 -9.93
CA TYR A 244 -22.41 0.29 -9.07
C TYR A 244 -22.62 0.85 -7.66
N ASN A 245 -23.86 0.75 -7.16
CA ASN A 245 -24.24 1.19 -5.82
C ASN A 245 -24.68 -0.03 -5.01
N TYR A 246 -24.12 -0.19 -3.81
CA TYR A 246 -24.56 -1.21 -2.84
C TYR A 246 -25.50 -0.60 -1.81
N TYR A 247 -26.68 -1.19 -1.62
CA TYR A 247 -27.73 -0.70 -0.70
C TYR A 247 -27.81 -1.50 0.60
N GLY A 248 -27.09 -2.62 0.69
CA GLY A 248 -27.06 -3.42 1.91
C GLY A 248 -26.26 -2.75 3.04
N LYS A 249 -26.38 -3.33 4.24
CA LYS A 249 -25.79 -2.79 5.46
C LYS A 249 -24.26 -2.84 5.40
N ILE A 250 -23.62 -1.66 5.43
CA ILE A 250 -22.16 -1.54 5.57
C ILE A 250 -21.78 -1.68 7.04
N GLU A 251 -20.84 -2.58 7.33
CA GLU A 251 -20.38 -2.88 8.69
C GLU A 251 -18.93 -2.40 8.95
N GLY A 252 -18.24 -1.89 7.93
CA GLY A 252 -16.91 -1.29 8.07
C GLY A 252 -16.49 -0.54 6.81
N VAL A 253 -15.51 0.36 6.93
CA VAL A 253 -14.94 1.12 5.80
C VAL A 253 -13.42 1.00 5.80
N VAL A 254 -12.84 0.80 4.62
CA VAL A 254 -11.44 1.06 4.31
C VAL A 254 -11.39 2.27 3.39
N LEU A 255 -10.76 3.35 3.85
CA LEU A 255 -10.60 4.59 3.11
C LEU A 255 -9.13 4.87 2.86
N ILE A 256 -8.75 4.96 1.59
CA ILE A 256 -7.43 5.39 1.16
C ILE A 256 -7.49 6.87 0.77
N THR A 257 -6.75 7.70 1.49
CA THR A 257 -6.73 9.15 1.28
C THR A 257 -5.42 9.74 1.82
N ASN A 258 -5.05 10.91 1.31
CA ASN A 258 -4.00 11.74 1.90
C ASN A 258 -4.54 12.79 2.86
N LYS A 259 -5.87 12.87 3.04
CA LYS A 259 -6.52 13.90 3.84
C LYS A 259 -6.37 13.69 5.34
N LEU A 260 -6.32 14.75 6.13
CA LEU A 260 -6.25 14.68 7.59
C LEU A 260 -7.59 14.26 8.19
N ASN A 261 -8.64 15.04 7.92
CA ASN A 261 -10.04 14.81 8.24
C ASN A 261 -10.74 14.12 7.06
N THR A 262 -11.45 13.03 7.36
CA THR A 262 -12.08 12.15 6.38
C THR A 262 -13.59 12.36 6.25
N ASN A 263 -14.22 13.18 7.08
CA ASN A 263 -15.68 13.32 7.14
C ASN A 263 -16.27 13.72 5.79
N ASP A 264 -15.72 14.73 5.13
CA ASP A 264 -16.23 15.19 3.84
C ASP A 264 -16.11 14.11 2.75
N VAL A 265 -15.03 13.31 2.80
CA VAL A 265 -14.83 12.19 1.88
C VAL A 265 -15.88 11.13 2.14
N LEU A 266 -16.08 10.75 3.40
CA LEU A 266 -17.06 9.72 3.78
C LEU A 266 -18.48 10.16 3.43
N VAL A 267 -18.87 11.41 3.70
CA VAL A 267 -20.19 11.95 3.34
C VAL A 267 -20.40 11.91 1.82
N ARG A 268 -19.39 12.32 1.04
CA ARG A 268 -19.46 12.31 -0.42
C ARG A 268 -19.57 10.89 -1.00
N GLU A 269 -18.76 9.97 -0.52
CA GLU A 269 -18.64 8.62 -1.08
C GLU A 269 -19.74 7.69 -0.60
N ILE A 270 -20.13 7.79 0.67
CA ILE A 270 -21.15 6.93 1.26
C ILE A 270 -22.56 7.42 0.91
N GLY A 271 -22.77 8.72 0.70
CA GLY A 271 -24.06 9.27 0.29
C GLY A 271 -25.22 8.75 1.15
N ASN A 272 -26.17 8.05 0.51
CA ASN A 272 -27.38 7.49 1.14
C ASN A 272 -27.25 6.00 1.54
N MET A 273 -26.05 5.40 1.50
CA MET A 273 -25.90 3.98 1.86
C MET A 273 -26.31 3.73 3.33
N HIS A 274 -26.88 2.56 3.60
CA HIS A 274 -27.22 2.14 4.96
C HIS A 274 -25.95 1.77 5.74
N ILE A 275 -25.49 2.71 6.57
CA ILE A 275 -24.35 2.52 7.47
C ILE A 275 -24.84 1.90 8.78
N GLY A 276 -24.19 0.83 9.25
CA GLY A 276 -24.37 0.36 10.62
C GLY A 276 -24.05 1.45 11.67
N THR A 277 -24.57 1.31 12.87
CA THR A 277 -24.21 2.22 13.97
C THR A 277 -22.77 1.96 14.41
N ASN A 278 -21.98 3.03 14.54
CA ASN A 278 -20.60 2.98 15.04
C ASN A 278 -19.66 2.01 14.28
N ILE A 279 -19.67 2.08 12.95
CA ILE A 279 -18.81 1.20 12.15
C ILE A 279 -17.33 1.59 12.23
N PRO A 280 -16.39 0.62 12.22
CA PRO A 280 -14.97 0.89 12.12
C PRO A 280 -14.61 1.51 10.77
N ILE A 281 -13.85 2.61 10.80
CA ILE A 281 -13.32 3.29 9.61
C ILE A 281 -11.79 3.20 9.65
N LEU A 282 -11.23 2.37 8.79
CA LEU A 282 -9.79 2.25 8.61
C LEU A 282 -9.29 3.27 7.60
N LYS A 283 -8.48 4.21 8.05
CA LYS A 283 -7.73 5.11 7.19
C LYS A 283 -6.40 4.49 6.76
N LEU A 284 -6.18 4.39 5.45
CA LEU A 284 -4.91 4.05 4.83
C LEU A 284 -4.35 5.30 4.14
N ILE A 285 -3.13 5.69 4.47
CA ILE A 285 -2.58 6.98 4.07
C ILE A 285 -1.63 6.80 2.90
N ARG A 286 -1.94 7.44 1.78
CA ARG A 286 -1.11 7.45 0.59
C ARG A 286 0.01 8.48 0.72
N ARG A 287 1.25 8.06 0.51
CA ARG A 287 2.43 8.94 0.54
C ARG A 287 2.69 9.54 -0.83
N ASN A 288 1.91 10.54 -1.23
CA ASN A 288 2.04 11.18 -2.54
C ASN A 288 2.10 12.72 -2.48
N ILE A 289 2.24 13.31 -1.30
CA ILE A 289 2.39 14.76 -1.15
C ILE A 289 3.86 15.18 -1.27
N VAL A 290 4.09 16.25 -2.00
CA VAL A 290 5.38 16.90 -2.20
C VAL A 290 5.33 18.31 -1.62
N LEU A 291 6.36 18.70 -0.88
CA LEU A 291 6.53 20.05 -0.37
C LEU A 291 7.65 20.75 -1.14
N GLY A 292 7.36 21.83 -1.85
CA GLY A 292 8.39 22.75 -2.36
C GLY A 292 8.78 23.73 -1.27
N ILE A 293 10.04 23.74 -0.84
CA ILE A 293 10.49 24.60 0.26
C ILE A 293 11.62 25.53 -0.20
N GLY A 294 11.44 26.81 0.08
CA GLY A 294 12.49 27.82 0.04
C GLY A 294 12.49 28.63 1.34
N CYS A 295 13.65 29.10 1.79
CA CYS A 295 13.75 29.89 3.02
C CYS A 295 14.98 30.83 3.00
N ARG A 296 15.05 31.76 3.95
CA ARG A 296 16.30 32.50 4.25
C ARG A 296 17.35 31.53 4.82
N LYS A 297 18.63 31.94 4.79
CA LYS A 297 19.73 31.13 5.36
C LYS A 297 19.58 31.03 6.88
N ASN A 298 19.90 29.87 7.45
CA ASN A 298 19.81 29.61 8.90
C ASN A 298 18.39 29.84 9.44
N TYR A 299 17.39 29.37 8.70
CA TYR A 299 15.99 29.51 9.11
C TYR A 299 15.74 28.64 10.35
N ASP A 300 14.87 29.08 11.26
CA ASP A 300 14.58 28.34 12.49
C ASP A 300 13.79 27.06 12.22
N SER A 301 14.29 25.93 12.72
CA SER A 301 13.71 24.60 12.47
C SER A 301 12.32 24.42 13.10
N LEU A 302 12.10 24.97 14.30
CA LEU A 302 10.81 24.85 14.99
C LEU A 302 9.75 25.65 14.23
N LYS A 303 10.06 26.89 13.87
CA LYS A 303 9.20 27.76 13.07
C LYS A 303 8.91 27.15 11.69
N MET A 304 9.88 26.50 11.05
CA MET A 304 9.64 25.81 9.77
C MET A 304 8.64 24.67 9.94
N LYS A 305 8.82 23.83 10.96
CA LYS A 305 7.92 22.73 11.26
C LYS A 305 6.51 23.22 11.59
N GLU A 306 6.37 24.25 12.42
CA GLU A 306 5.08 24.84 12.78
C GLU A 306 4.35 25.39 11.55
N ASN A 307 5.03 26.21 10.74
CA ASN A 307 4.47 26.77 9.51
C ASN A 307 3.99 25.66 8.56
N VAL A 308 4.81 24.63 8.35
CA VAL A 308 4.46 23.52 7.45
C VAL A 308 3.26 22.72 7.98
N LEU A 309 3.22 22.42 9.28
CA LEU A 309 2.10 21.68 9.88
C LEU A 309 0.79 22.48 9.82
N LEU A 310 0.85 23.78 10.07
CA LEU A 310 -0.30 24.68 9.96
C LEU A 310 -0.85 24.72 8.53
N GLU A 311 0.02 24.84 7.51
CA GLU A 311 -0.43 24.83 6.12
C GLU A 311 -0.99 23.46 5.72
N LEU A 312 -0.35 22.34 6.10
CA LEU A 312 -0.91 21.01 5.82
C LEU A 312 -2.30 20.84 6.42
N GLU A 313 -2.52 21.30 7.66
CA GLU A 313 -3.83 21.25 8.30
C GLU A 313 -4.87 22.12 7.58
N LYS A 314 -4.53 23.35 7.18
CA LYS A 314 -5.42 24.23 6.40
C LYS A 314 -5.88 23.60 5.09
N TYR A 315 -4.99 22.87 4.41
CA TYR A 315 -5.30 22.16 3.17
C TYR A 315 -5.86 20.75 3.41
N ASN A 316 -6.19 20.41 4.66
CA ASN A 316 -6.70 19.10 5.07
C ASN A 316 -5.80 17.93 4.62
N ILE A 317 -4.48 18.05 4.76
CA ILE A 317 -3.50 17.03 4.38
C ILE A 317 -2.89 16.40 5.64
N ASP A 318 -2.89 15.07 5.69
CA ASP A 318 -2.20 14.35 6.75
C ASP A 318 -0.68 14.48 6.57
N LYS A 319 0.04 14.89 7.61
CA LYS A 319 1.51 14.98 7.57
C LYS A 319 2.19 13.66 7.18
N LYS A 320 1.58 12.51 7.48
CA LYS A 320 2.09 11.18 7.08
C LYS A 320 2.04 10.97 5.56
N ALA A 321 1.21 11.72 4.83
CA ALA A 321 1.11 11.67 3.37
C ALA A 321 2.29 12.35 2.66
N VAL A 322 3.11 13.14 3.37
CA VAL A 322 4.30 13.76 2.80
C VAL A 322 5.33 12.69 2.44
N ASN A 323 5.70 12.65 1.17
CA ASN A 323 6.66 11.72 0.59
C ASN A 323 8.00 12.39 0.28
N ILE A 324 7.96 13.63 -0.21
CA ILE A 324 9.15 14.36 -0.69
C ILE A 324 9.11 15.80 -0.19
N ILE A 325 10.26 16.30 0.25
CA ILE A 325 10.56 17.73 0.27
C ILE A 325 11.46 18.03 -0.92
N SER A 326 11.09 19.01 -1.72
CA SER A 326 11.83 19.45 -2.91
C SER A 326 12.40 20.84 -2.68
N THR A 327 13.66 21.04 -3.03
CA THR A 327 14.35 22.33 -2.91
C THR A 327 15.48 22.43 -3.94
N ILE A 328 16.17 23.57 -3.94
CA ILE A 328 17.31 23.84 -4.84
C ILE A 328 18.65 23.61 -4.12
N GLU A 329 19.72 23.34 -4.86
CA GLU A 329 21.04 22.96 -4.34
C GLU A 329 21.64 23.93 -3.31
N ILE A 330 21.36 25.24 -3.40
CA ILE A 330 21.83 26.22 -2.41
C ILE A 330 21.23 25.98 -1.01
N LYS A 331 20.18 25.16 -0.92
CA LYS A 331 19.46 24.77 0.29
C LYS A 331 19.69 23.33 0.72
N LYS A 332 20.57 22.59 0.04
CA LYS A 332 20.85 21.18 0.36
C LYS A 332 21.32 20.96 1.80
N ASP A 333 22.08 21.90 2.35
CA ASP A 333 22.68 21.83 3.69
C ASP A 333 21.89 22.63 4.75
N GLU A 334 20.68 23.11 4.43
CA GLU A 334 19.88 23.89 5.36
C GLU A 334 19.30 23.01 6.47
N LYS A 335 19.77 23.22 7.71
CA LYS A 335 19.43 22.41 8.88
C LYS A 335 17.92 22.26 9.08
N ALA A 336 17.16 23.34 8.93
CA ALA A 336 15.70 23.31 9.12
C ALA A 336 14.99 22.36 8.14
N ILE A 337 15.45 22.30 6.88
CA ILE A 337 14.87 21.41 5.86
C ILE A 337 15.18 19.95 6.20
N ILE A 338 16.43 19.67 6.61
CA ILE A 338 16.86 18.32 6.99
C ILE A 338 16.10 17.82 8.21
N GLU A 339 15.96 18.65 9.24
CA GLU A 339 15.20 18.29 10.45
C GLU A 339 13.71 18.10 10.17
N LEU A 340 13.12 18.93 9.30
CA LEU A 340 11.75 18.74 8.85
C LEU A 340 11.56 17.41 8.10
N ALA A 341 12.49 17.06 7.20
CA ALA A 341 12.44 15.81 6.45
C ALA A 341 12.50 14.59 7.39
N ASN A 342 13.39 14.63 8.39
CA ASN A 342 13.50 13.60 9.41
C ASN A 342 12.22 13.47 10.24
N TYR A 343 11.62 14.60 10.64
CA TYR A 343 10.36 14.62 11.39
C TYR A 343 9.20 14.03 10.58
N LEU A 344 9.07 14.39 9.30
CA LEU A 344 8.04 13.88 8.38
C LEU A 344 8.36 12.48 7.83
N LYS A 345 9.59 11.98 8.04
CA LYS A 345 10.12 10.71 7.51
C LYS A 345 10.04 10.62 5.99
N CYS A 346 10.28 11.74 5.31
CA CYS A 346 10.24 11.87 3.85
C CYS A 346 11.66 12.02 3.25
N SER A 347 11.79 11.82 1.94
CA SER A 347 13.05 12.08 1.23
C SER A 347 13.19 13.56 0.88
N ILE A 348 14.43 13.99 0.63
CA ILE A 348 14.73 15.32 0.11
C ILE A 348 15.19 15.19 -1.33
N ASN A 349 14.52 15.86 -2.26
CA ASN A 349 14.95 16.01 -3.64
C ASN A 349 15.57 17.39 -3.82
N ILE A 350 16.82 17.41 -4.28
CA ILE A 350 17.60 18.62 -4.49
C ILE A 350 17.79 18.79 -5.98
N PHE A 351 17.34 19.93 -6.51
CA PHE A 351 17.52 20.27 -7.92
C PHE A 351 18.63 21.31 -8.09
N THR A 352 19.39 21.17 -9.16
CA THR A 352 20.39 22.15 -9.59
C THR A 352 19.71 23.41 -10.13
N VAL A 353 20.44 24.52 -10.13
CA VAL A 353 19.97 25.77 -10.76
C VAL A 353 19.60 25.54 -12.23
N ASN A 354 20.34 24.70 -12.96
CA ASN A 354 20.10 24.44 -14.37
C ASN A 354 18.80 23.65 -14.61
N GLU A 355 18.47 22.67 -13.76
CA GLU A 355 17.18 21.97 -13.84
C GLU A 355 16.01 22.92 -13.59
N VAL A 356 16.13 23.78 -12.58
CA VAL A 356 15.10 24.78 -12.24
C VAL A 356 14.94 25.81 -13.35
N LYS A 357 16.03 26.21 -14.04
CA LYS A 357 16.01 27.14 -15.19
C LYS A 357 15.14 26.66 -16.36
N ASN A 358 14.86 25.37 -16.47
CA ASN A 358 14.03 24.86 -17.56
C ASN A 358 12.54 25.18 -17.36
N VAL A 359 12.08 25.35 -16.11
CA VAL A 359 10.65 25.50 -15.79
C VAL A 359 10.32 26.78 -15.03
N HIS A 360 11.31 27.47 -14.44
CA HIS A 360 11.07 28.63 -13.55
C HIS A 360 10.34 29.82 -14.19
N LYS A 361 10.35 29.95 -15.52
CA LYS A 361 9.67 31.03 -16.24
C LYS A 361 8.14 30.87 -16.29
N ASN A 362 7.64 29.67 -15.99
CA ASN A 362 6.21 29.39 -15.91
C ASN A 362 5.56 29.98 -14.65
N TYR A 363 6.36 30.52 -13.71
CA TYR A 363 5.91 30.93 -12.39
C TYR A 363 6.25 32.38 -12.06
N ILE A 364 5.43 32.97 -11.18
CA ILE A 364 5.62 34.32 -10.69
C ILE A 364 6.85 34.36 -9.77
N GLY A 365 7.93 34.92 -10.30
CA GLY A 365 9.21 35.04 -9.62
C GLY A 365 9.47 36.38 -8.95
N SER A 366 10.74 36.57 -8.56
CA SER A 366 11.25 37.84 -8.04
C SER A 366 12.61 38.14 -8.67
N ASP A 367 12.80 39.38 -9.13
CA ASP A 367 14.06 39.82 -9.72
C ASP A 367 15.22 39.79 -8.71
N PHE A 368 14.91 39.94 -7.41
CA PHE A 368 15.89 39.76 -6.35
C PHE A 368 16.41 38.31 -6.31
N VAL A 369 15.52 37.33 -6.42
CA VAL A 369 15.88 35.90 -6.41
C VAL A 369 16.63 35.54 -7.69
N GLU A 370 16.19 36.06 -8.83
CA GLU A 370 16.87 35.85 -10.11
C GLU A 370 18.31 36.38 -10.10
N ARG A 371 18.54 37.59 -9.55
CA ARG A 371 19.89 38.12 -9.38
C ARG A 371 20.74 37.31 -8.39
N ALA A 372 20.13 36.77 -7.33
CA ALA A 372 20.86 36.06 -6.28
C ALA A 372 21.28 34.63 -6.66
N ILE A 373 20.42 33.90 -7.38
CA ILE A 373 20.61 32.46 -7.62
C ILE A 373 20.40 32.05 -9.09
N GLY A 374 20.14 32.99 -9.99
CA GLY A 374 19.99 32.73 -11.43
C GLY A 374 18.64 32.14 -11.84
N VAL A 375 17.68 32.01 -10.91
CA VAL A 375 16.30 31.58 -11.18
C VAL A 375 15.31 32.46 -10.43
N ARG A 376 14.24 32.88 -11.10
CA ARG A 376 13.24 33.77 -10.49
C ARG A 376 12.27 33.09 -9.52
N ALA A 377 12.08 31.79 -9.64
CA ALA A 377 11.20 30.99 -8.79
C ALA A 377 11.90 29.67 -8.42
N VAL A 378 11.64 29.19 -7.20
CA VAL A 378 12.25 27.96 -6.66
C VAL A 378 11.16 26.98 -6.23
N CYS A 379 10.25 27.47 -5.39
CA CYS A 379 9.27 26.67 -4.67
C CYS A 379 8.36 25.83 -5.59
N GLU A 380 7.63 26.46 -6.52
CA GLU A 380 6.76 25.75 -7.47
C GLU A 380 7.55 24.94 -8.52
N PRO A 381 8.63 25.48 -9.14
CA PRO A 381 9.51 24.71 -10.03
C PRO A 381 10.03 23.39 -9.45
N CYS A 382 10.47 23.40 -8.19
CA CYS A 382 11.00 22.20 -7.55
C CYS A 382 9.90 21.13 -7.36
N VAL A 383 8.65 21.54 -7.15
CA VAL A 383 7.52 20.61 -7.06
C VAL A 383 7.20 20.06 -8.45
N GLU A 384 7.13 20.91 -9.48
CA GLU A 384 6.91 20.47 -10.87
C GLU A 384 7.95 19.44 -11.32
N LEU A 385 9.23 19.67 -11.02
CA LEU A 385 10.33 18.77 -11.37
C LEU A 385 10.25 17.39 -10.70
N THR A 386 9.42 17.22 -9.66
CA THR A 386 9.08 15.88 -9.12
C THR A 386 7.97 15.16 -9.91
N ASN A 387 7.50 15.73 -11.01
CA ASN A 387 6.30 15.32 -11.75
C ASN A 387 5.02 15.37 -10.91
N ALA A 388 4.97 16.27 -9.92
CA ALA A 388 3.79 16.47 -9.09
C ALA A 388 2.90 17.56 -9.69
N HIS A 389 1.59 17.36 -9.57
CA HIS A 389 0.61 18.39 -9.84
C HIS A 389 0.56 19.38 -8.67
N LEU A 390 0.65 20.67 -8.94
CA LEU A 390 0.58 21.71 -7.91
C LEU A 390 -0.83 21.76 -7.30
N LEU A 391 -0.91 21.63 -5.99
CA LEU A 391 -2.14 21.83 -5.21
C LEU A 391 -2.31 23.30 -4.83
N THR A 392 -1.21 24.02 -4.70
CA THR A 392 -1.19 25.44 -4.33
C THR A 392 -0.19 26.19 -5.18
N GLY A 393 -0.43 27.48 -5.37
CA GLY A 393 0.66 28.41 -5.72
C GLY A 393 1.63 28.59 -4.54
N LYS A 394 2.62 29.47 -4.72
CA LYS A 394 3.58 29.85 -3.66
C LYS A 394 2.89 30.51 -2.46
N ILE A 395 2.98 29.85 -1.30
CA ILE A 395 2.58 30.35 0.01
C ILE A 395 3.79 31.03 0.65
N LYS A 396 3.62 32.25 1.18
CA LYS A 396 4.67 32.99 1.90
C LYS A 396 4.44 32.84 3.40
N CYS A 397 5.44 32.33 4.12
CA CYS A 397 5.42 32.12 5.57
C CYS A 397 6.65 32.82 6.18
N ASP A 398 6.53 34.09 6.57
CA ASP A 398 7.57 34.93 7.19
C ASP A 398 9.03 34.41 7.09
N GLY A 399 9.68 34.68 5.95
CA GLY A 399 11.06 34.26 5.68
C GLY A 399 11.22 32.85 5.07
N MET A 400 10.12 32.12 4.89
CA MET A 400 10.00 30.87 4.16
C MET A 400 8.92 30.97 3.06
N THR A 401 9.04 30.14 2.03
CA THR A 401 8.00 29.89 1.03
C THR A 401 7.72 28.39 0.93
N LEU A 402 6.45 28.05 0.81
CA LEU A 402 5.95 26.67 0.70
C LEU A 402 5.05 26.54 -0.55
N CYS A 403 5.10 25.38 -1.19
CA CYS A 403 4.19 24.99 -2.24
C CYS A 403 3.85 23.52 -2.03
N LEU A 404 2.57 23.17 -2.15
CA LEU A 404 2.11 21.80 -1.99
C LEU A 404 1.87 21.20 -3.38
N GLY A 405 2.35 19.99 -3.59
CA GLY A 405 2.09 19.20 -4.79
C GLY A 405 1.63 17.79 -4.47
N LYS A 406 1.04 17.13 -5.46
CA LYS A 406 0.61 15.74 -5.39
C LYS A 406 1.14 14.97 -6.60
N ILE A 407 1.89 13.91 -6.36
CA ILE A 407 2.35 13.00 -7.41
C ILE A 407 1.12 12.29 -7.99
N LYS A 408 0.91 12.40 -9.30
CA LYS A 408 -0.10 11.61 -10.00
C LYS A 408 0.44 10.19 -10.16
N SER A 409 -0.14 9.24 -9.45
CA SER A 409 0.07 7.83 -9.78
C SER A 409 -0.70 7.50 -11.06
N LYS A 410 -0.12 6.68 -11.94
CA LYS A 410 -0.86 6.16 -13.10
C LYS A 410 -2.07 5.36 -12.56
N ARG A 411 -3.29 5.72 -12.98
CA ARG A 411 -4.45 4.82 -12.90
C ARG A 411 -4.12 3.55 -13.68
N PHE A 412 -4.71 2.42 -13.31
CA PHE A 412 -4.57 1.19 -14.06
C PHE A 412 -4.73 1.47 -15.56
N LYS A 413 -3.63 1.30 -16.32
CA LYS A 413 -3.73 1.05 -17.75
C LYS A 413 -4.04 -0.43 -17.87
N GLU A 414 -5.00 -0.75 -18.73
CA GLU A 414 -5.34 -2.11 -19.14
C GLU A 414 -4.07 -2.93 -19.33
N ILE A 415 -3.90 -3.94 -18.48
CA ILE A 415 -3.03 -5.05 -18.82
C ILE A 415 -3.85 -5.82 -19.86
N LEU A 416 -3.48 -5.64 -21.13
CA LEU A 416 -3.96 -6.42 -22.28
C LEU A 416 -3.73 -7.90 -22.05
#